data_AF-A0A1S8TL68-F1
#
_entry.id   AF-A0A1S8TL68-F1
#
_cell.length_a   1.000
_cell.length_b   1.000
_cell.length_c   1.000
_cell.angle_alpha   90.00
_cell.angle_beta   90.00
_cell.angle_gamma   90.00
#
_symmetry.space_group_name_H-M   'P 1'
#
loop_
_entity.id
_entity.type
_entity.pdbx_description
1 polymer ?
#
loop_
_entity_poly.entity_id
_entity_poly.type
_entity_poly.pdbx_seq_one_letter_code
_entity_poly.pdbx_strand_id
1 'polypeptide(L)'
;MITYRNEQVLQAFKIYSILAKNGYGEKDELRQYISDDMIRGLVDQFSKEVDCTIFLAGEFIYLVPISKDSIFHVSNEAIKKDYLPSKSVNLDIYLMYVSIIVLFGEFYDSYQTIEPTRDFINISDWLESLNDRIASLKEHNSDKLKELDKEYDYNWSLIIEKWLDMDEIKETAKVQNARTISRKSFLNSVKNFLEDQELLLDIGNEELELTEKAKTIIQRYYMEYDYNRGILDFMYNLDKVKLDSSGV
;
A
#
# COMPACT_ATOMS: atom_id res chain seq x y z
N MET A 1 24.12 26.93 -18.42
CA MET A 1 24.57 25.53 -18.53
C MET A 1 25.07 25.11 -17.16
N ILE A 2 24.39 24.18 -16.49
CA ILE A 2 24.84 23.69 -15.19
C ILE A 2 26.11 22.86 -15.42
N THR A 3 27.16 23.12 -14.64
CA THR A 3 28.44 22.40 -14.75
C THR A 3 28.68 21.64 -13.45
N TYR A 4 28.80 20.31 -13.55
CA TYR A 4 29.07 19.44 -12.41
C TYR A 4 30.58 19.19 -12.26
N ARG A 5 31.08 19.21 -11.03
CA ARG A 5 32.44 18.73 -10.75
C ARG A 5 32.47 17.19 -10.79
N ASN A 6 33.57 16.61 -11.26
CA ASN A 6 33.73 15.14 -11.32
C ASN A 6 33.47 14.48 -9.95
N GLU A 7 33.95 15.10 -8.86
CA GLU A 7 33.70 14.63 -7.50
C GLU A 7 32.20 14.55 -7.15
N GLN A 8 31.41 15.55 -7.56
CA GLN A 8 29.96 15.57 -7.31
C GLN A 8 29.24 14.47 -8.08
N VAL A 9 29.68 14.19 -9.32
CA VAL A 9 29.12 13.10 -10.14
C VAL A 9 29.39 11.75 -9.50
N LEU A 10 30.64 11.51 -9.05
CA LEU A 10 31.00 10.25 -8.41
C LEU A 10 30.29 10.07 -7.06
N GLN A 11 30.13 11.14 -6.27
CA GLN A 11 29.39 11.08 -5.00
C GLN A 11 27.90 10.81 -5.22
N ALA A 12 27.26 11.51 -6.16
CA ALA A 12 25.87 11.24 -6.52
C ALA A 12 25.66 9.80 -7.02
N PHE A 13 26.56 9.31 -7.87
CA PHE A 13 26.50 7.92 -8.35
C PHE A 13 26.66 6.91 -7.21
N LYS A 14 27.53 7.19 -6.23
CA LYS A 14 27.69 6.34 -5.05
C LYS A 14 26.41 6.28 -4.22
N ILE A 15 25.78 7.44 -3.95
CA ILE A 15 24.49 7.49 -3.24
C ILE A 15 23.46 6.67 -4.01
N TYR A 16 23.23 6.97 -5.29
CA TYR A 16 22.28 6.25 -6.13
C TYR A 16 22.55 4.73 -6.14
N SER A 17 23.81 4.29 -6.22
CA SER A 17 24.16 2.87 -6.22
C SER A 17 23.78 2.16 -4.92
N ILE A 18 23.89 2.85 -3.78
CA ILE A 18 23.46 2.33 -2.47
C ILE A 18 21.94 2.22 -2.44
N LEU A 19 21.24 3.28 -2.88
CA LEU A 19 19.77 3.29 -2.92
C LEU A 19 19.23 2.22 -3.89
N ALA A 20 19.83 2.07 -5.06
CA ALA A 20 19.45 1.04 -6.04
C ALA A 20 19.64 -0.37 -5.51
N LYS A 21 20.66 -0.59 -4.67
CA LYS A 21 20.92 -1.91 -4.09
C LYS A 21 19.96 -2.24 -2.94
N ASN A 22 19.71 -1.27 -2.07
CA ASN A 22 19.05 -1.50 -0.78
C ASN A 22 17.60 -0.98 -0.72
N GLY A 23 17.20 -0.13 -1.67
CA GLY A 23 15.96 0.67 -1.60
C GLY A 23 16.08 1.93 -0.73
N TYR A 24 17.10 2.03 0.12
CA TYR A 24 17.32 3.18 1.00
C TYR A 24 18.80 3.43 1.33
N GLY A 25 19.06 4.59 1.92
CA GLY A 25 20.33 5.00 2.51
C GLY A 25 20.08 5.76 3.81
N GLU A 26 21.12 5.88 4.64
CA GLU A 26 21.04 6.46 5.99
C GLU A 26 22.14 7.51 6.18
N LYS A 27 22.10 8.27 7.28
CA LYS A 27 23.22 9.07 7.83
C LYS A 27 24.06 9.81 6.78
N ASP A 28 25.14 9.19 6.28
CA ASP A 28 26.07 9.79 5.34
C ASP A 28 25.43 10.06 3.98
N GLU A 29 24.67 9.11 3.42
CA GLU A 29 23.95 9.32 2.15
C GLU A 29 22.93 10.45 2.29
N LEU A 30 22.15 10.42 3.37
CA LEU A 30 21.16 11.46 3.67
C LEU A 30 21.83 12.84 3.81
N ARG A 31 22.89 12.92 4.61
CA ARG A 31 23.61 14.18 4.86
C ARG A 31 24.18 14.75 3.57
N GLN A 32 24.82 13.92 2.74
CA GLN A 32 25.40 14.36 1.47
C GLN A 32 24.31 14.84 0.50
N TYR A 33 23.20 14.10 0.40
CA TYR A 33 22.06 14.47 -0.43
C TYR A 33 21.44 15.81 -0.01
N ILE A 34 21.28 16.06 1.30
CA ILE A 34 20.71 17.31 1.80
C ILE A 34 21.68 18.49 1.63
N SER A 35 22.99 18.26 1.81
CA SER A 35 23.97 19.35 1.94
C SER A 35 24.50 19.92 0.63
N ASP A 36 24.36 19.22 -0.51
CA ASP A 36 24.82 19.69 -1.82
C ASP A 36 23.71 19.54 -2.88
N ASP A 37 23.14 20.67 -3.31
CA ASP A 37 22.07 20.74 -4.31
C ASP A 37 22.46 20.10 -5.66
N MET A 38 23.75 20.12 -6.02
CA MET A 38 24.23 19.52 -7.27
C MET A 38 24.25 17.99 -7.17
N ILE A 39 24.63 17.46 -6.01
CA ILE A 39 24.57 16.02 -5.74
C ILE A 39 23.11 15.58 -5.70
N ARG A 40 22.25 16.29 -4.99
CA ARG A 40 20.80 16.05 -4.97
C ARG A 40 20.22 15.96 -6.38
N GLY A 41 20.47 17.00 -7.18
CA GLY A 41 19.94 17.07 -8.55
C GLY A 41 20.41 15.92 -9.44
N LEU A 42 21.63 15.41 -9.25
CA LEU A 42 22.13 14.24 -9.98
C LEU A 42 21.50 12.93 -9.49
N VAL A 43 21.37 12.73 -8.16
CA VAL A 43 20.69 11.55 -7.60
C VAL A 43 19.24 11.49 -8.09
N ASP A 44 18.54 12.64 -8.11
CA ASP A 44 17.18 12.75 -8.63
C ASP A 44 17.12 12.40 -10.13
N GLN A 45 18.08 12.87 -10.93
CA GLN A 45 18.14 12.54 -12.36
C GLN A 45 18.38 11.05 -12.58
N PHE A 46 19.35 10.44 -11.90
CA PHE A 46 19.62 9.01 -12.02
C PHE A 46 18.42 8.16 -11.62
N SER A 47 17.69 8.57 -10.59
CA SER A 47 16.47 7.90 -10.13
C SER A 47 15.34 8.00 -11.15
N LYS A 48 15.18 9.15 -11.81
CA LYS A 48 14.17 9.35 -12.85
C LYS A 48 14.41 8.49 -14.09
N GLU A 49 15.66 8.27 -14.48
CA GLU A 49 16.01 7.42 -15.63
C GLU A 49 15.59 5.94 -15.45
N VAL A 50 15.27 5.54 -14.21
CA VAL A 50 14.82 4.18 -13.85
C VAL A 50 13.40 4.17 -13.28
N ASP A 51 12.61 5.21 -13.59
CA ASP A 51 11.22 5.39 -13.16
C ASP A 51 11.05 5.30 -11.64
N CYS A 52 11.98 5.89 -10.90
CA CYS A 52 11.94 6.02 -9.45
C CYS A 52 11.92 7.48 -9.00
N THR A 53 11.43 7.66 -7.78
CA THR A 53 11.46 8.91 -7.03
C THR A 53 12.32 8.78 -5.78
N ILE A 54 12.78 9.91 -5.27
CA ILE A 54 13.48 10.01 -3.99
C ILE A 54 12.58 10.68 -2.96
N PHE A 55 12.51 10.12 -1.77
CA PHE A 55 11.95 10.82 -0.62
C PHE A 55 12.76 10.62 0.65
N LEU A 56 12.53 11.52 1.59
CA LEU A 56 13.16 11.54 2.90
C LEU A 56 12.11 11.18 3.94
N ALA A 57 12.42 10.24 4.84
CA ALA A 57 11.57 9.93 5.98
C ALA A 57 12.45 9.65 7.21
N GLY A 58 12.35 10.49 8.23
CA GLY A 58 13.25 10.46 9.38
C GLY A 58 14.73 10.58 8.97
N GLU A 59 15.53 9.62 9.42
CA GLU A 59 16.99 9.55 9.15
C GLU A 59 17.35 8.78 7.86
N PHE A 60 16.36 8.58 6.99
CA PHE A 60 16.50 7.77 5.77
C PHE A 60 16.19 8.56 4.50
N ILE A 61 16.87 8.17 3.42
CA ILE A 61 16.58 8.54 2.04
C ILE A 61 16.18 7.27 1.28
N TYR A 62 15.03 7.28 0.62
CA TYR A 62 14.46 6.13 -0.08
C TYR A 62 14.46 6.34 -1.59
N LEU A 63 14.66 5.25 -2.33
CA LEU A 63 14.41 5.14 -3.77
C LEU A 63 13.18 4.26 -3.97
N VAL A 64 12.12 4.83 -4.53
CA VAL A 64 10.84 4.12 -4.70
C VAL A 64 10.37 4.15 -6.15
N PRO A 65 10.00 3.01 -6.73
CA PRO A 65 9.45 2.95 -8.08
C PRO A 65 8.10 3.67 -8.15
N ILE A 66 7.91 4.47 -9.20
CA ILE A 66 6.64 5.17 -9.49
C ILE A 66 5.94 4.63 -10.73
N SER A 67 6.58 3.71 -11.46
CA SER A 67 6.01 3.00 -12.60
C SER A 67 6.22 1.49 -12.47
N LYS A 68 5.30 0.72 -13.06
CA LYS A 68 5.45 -0.72 -13.25
C LYS A 68 6.61 -1.10 -14.19
N ASP A 69 7.07 -0.14 -14.99
CA ASP A 69 8.16 -0.32 -15.95
C ASP A 69 9.54 -0.14 -15.29
N SER A 70 9.58 0.36 -14.04
CA SER A 70 10.81 0.45 -13.26
C SER A 70 11.41 -0.92 -13.02
N ILE A 71 12.74 -1.02 -13.13
CA ILE A 71 13.50 -2.24 -12.80
C ILE A 71 13.41 -2.61 -11.31
N PHE A 72 12.98 -1.68 -10.46
CA PHE A 72 12.79 -1.88 -9.03
C PHE A 72 11.34 -2.22 -8.66
N HIS A 73 10.44 -2.33 -9.64
CA HIS A 73 9.06 -2.72 -9.41
C HIS A 73 8.95 -4.18 -8.97
N VAL A 74 8.21 -4.43 -7.89
CA VAL A 74 7.88 -5.79 -7.46
C VAL A 74 6.79 -6.34 -8.39
N SER A 75 7.13 -7.34 -9.20
CA SER A 75 6.19 -7.90 -10.17
C SER A 75 5.06 -8.69 -9.50
N ASN A 76 3.92 -8.79 -10.19
CA ASN A 76 2.80 -9.62 -9.76
C ASN A 76 3.21 -11.08 -9.54
N GLU A 77 4.10 -11.60 -10.38
CA GLU A 77 4.65 -12.95 -10.29
C GLU A 77 5.47 -13.14 -9.02
N ALA A 78 6.29 -12.17 -8.64
CA ALA A 78 7.05 -12.19 -7.39
C ALA A 78 6.10 -12.17 -6.18
N ILE A 79 5.11 -11.26 -6.18
CA ILE A 79 4.10 -11.18 -5.12
C ILE A 79 3.39 -12.53 -4.92
N LYS A 80 2.89 -13.12 -6.02
CA LYS A 80 2.19 -14.42 -5.98
C LYS A 80 3.08 -15.54 -5.46
N LYS A 81 4.35 -15.56 -5.88
CA LYS A 81 5.29 -16.63 -5.53
C LYS A 81 5.71 -16.55 -4.08
N ASP A 82 5.98 -15.36 -3.59
CA ASP A 82 6.68 -15.16 -2.31
C ASP A 82 5.71 -14.97 -1.14
N TYR A 83 4.49 -14.48 -1.38
CA TYR A 83 3.54 -14.13 -0.30
C TYR A 83 2.18 -14.84 -0.38
N LEU A 84 1.76 -15.29 -1.57
CA LEU A 84 0.43 -15.88 -1.79
C LEU A 84 0.50 -17.40 -2.03
N PRO A 85 -0.60 -18.13 -1.83
CA PRO A 85 -0.65 -19.56 -2.13
C PRO A 85 -0.28 -19.89 -3.59
N SER A 86 0.28 -21.09 -3.82
CA SER A 86 0.84 -21.51 -5.13
C SER A 86 -0.13 -21.54 -6.33
N LYS A 87 -1.43 -21.29 -6.12
CA LYS A 87 -2.47 -21.21 -7.17
C LYS A 87 -3.14 -19.83 -7.25
N SER A 88 -2.55 -18.82 -6.63
CA SER A 88 -3.08 -17.46 -6.66
C SER A 88 -3.04 -16.88 -8.07
N VAL A 89 -4.10 -16.14 -8.39
CA VAL A 89 -4.30 -15.42 -9.65
C VAL A 89 -4.18 -13.91 -9.40
N ASN A 90 -4.22 -13.08 -10.44
CA ASN A 90 -4.10 -11.63 -10.27
C ASN A 90 -5.23 -11.04 -9.39
N LEU A 91 -6.39 -11.71 -9.34
CA LEU A 91 -7.48 -11.32 -8.43
C LEU A 91 -7.09 -11.39 -6.95
N ASP A 92 -6.17 -12.29 -6.55
CA ASP A 92 -5.60 -12.32 -5.20
C ASP A 92 -4.75 -11.09 -4.90
N ILE A 93 -4.00 -10.60 -5.89
CA ILE A 93 -3.19 -9.38 -5.76
C ILE A 93 -4.11 -8.16 -5.63
N TYR A 94 -5.17 -8.08 -6.43
CA TYR A 94 -6.13 -6.98 -6.31
C TYR A 94 -6.84 -6.97 -4.95
N LEU A 95 -7.21 -8.14 -4.43
CA LEU A 95 -7.75 -8.25 -3.07
C LEU A 95 -6.70 -7.85 -2.01
N MET A 96 -5.43 -8.18 -2.22
CA MET A 96 -4.33 -7.72 -1.38
C MET A 96 -4.25 -6.19 -1.38
N TYR A 97 -4.30 -5.55 -2.55
CA TYR A 97 -4.31 -4.09 -2.66
C TYR A 97 -5.50 -3.46 -1.94
N VAL A 98 -6.72 -3.98 -2.12
CA VAL A 98 -7.89 -3.51 -1.37
C VAL A 98 -7.67 -3.64 0.13
N SER A 99 -7.09 -4.76 0.58
CA SER A 99 -6.80 -4.98 2.01
C SER A 99 -5.79 -3.97 2.56
N ILE A 100 -4.73 -3.66 1.80
CA ILE A 100 -3.73 -2.62 2.14
C ILE A 100 -4.39 -1.24 2.22
N ILE A 101 -5.27 -0.93 1.26
CA ILE A 101 -5.98 0.36 1.22
C ILE A 101 -6.91 0.49 2.43
N VAL A 102 -7.66 -0.57 2.78
CA VAL A 102 -8.47 -0.58 4.01
C VAL A 102 -7.59 -0.40 5.24
N LEU A 103 -6.46 -1.11 5.32
CA LEU A 103 -5.54 -1.01 6.46
C LEU A 103 -5.04 0.42 6.64
N PHE A 104 -4.51 1.04 5.60
CA PHE A 104 -4.03 2.41 5.68
C PHE A 104 -5.17 3.36 5.99
N GLY A 105 -6.35 3.15 5.41
CA GLY A 105 -7.52 3.97 5.70
C GLY A 105 -7.95 3.97 7.17
N GLU A 106 -7.67 2.89 7.92
CA GLU A 106 -7.90 2.87 9.36
C GLU A 106 -7.01 3.86 10.12
N PHE A 107 -5.81 4.15 9.63
CA PHE A 107 -4.92 5.13 10.25
C PHE A 107 -5.26 6.58 9.90
N TYR A 108 -6.12 6.85 8.92
CA TYR A 108 -6.41 8.20 8.46
C TYR A 108 -7.92 8.43 8.34
N ASP A 109 -8.46 9.30 9.20
CA ASP A 109 -9.91 9.56 9.29
C ASP A 109 -10.50 10.31 8.07
N SER A 110 -9.66 10.98 7.26
CA SER A 110 -10.10 11.74 6.09
C SER A 110 -8.95 12.11 5.17
N TYR A 111 -9.27 12.52 3.94
CA TYR A 111 -8.34 13.14 2.98
C TYR A 111 -7.58 14.36 3.47
N GLN A 112 -8.06 15.00 4.54
CA GLN A 112 -7.41 16.18 5.11
C GLN A 112 -6.50 15.83 6.29
N THR A 113 -6.52 14.58 6.73
CA THR A 113 -5.73 14.13 7.86
C THR A 113 -4.33 13.78 7.37
N ILE A 114 -3.37 14.65 7.67
CA ILE A 114 -1.97 14.48 7.26
C ILE A 114 -1.25 13.50 8.20
N GLU A 115 -1.65 13.45 9.47
CA GLU A 115 -1.06 12.59 10.49
C GLU A 115 -1.96 11.38 10.80
N PRO A 116 -1.39 10.21 11.12
CA PRO A 116 -2.18 9.08 11.60
C PRO A 116 -3.02 9.43 12.83
N THR A 117 -4.27 8.95 12.89
CA THR A 117 -5.20 9.17 14.01
C THR A 117 -5.16 8.06 15.06
N ARG A 118 -4.47 6.95 14.75
CA ARG A 118 -4.16 5.85 15.67
C ARG A 118 -2.69 5.46 15.58
N ASP A 119 -2.15 4.96 16.68
CA ASP A 119 -0.77 4.51 16.76
C ASP A 119 -0.61 3.07 16.24
N PHE A 120 -1.60 2.21 16.49
CA PHE A 120 -1.59 0.81 16.07
C PHE A 120 -3.00 0.29 15.77
N ILE A 121 -3.08 -0.87 15.12
CA ILE A 121 -4.32 -1.61 14.87
C ILE A 121 -4.13 -3.10 15.11
N ASN A 122 -5.09 -3.78 15.74
CA ASN A 122 -5.06 -5.24 15.83
C ASN A 122 -5.45 -5.87 14.48
N ILE A 123 -4.82 -6.98 14.09
CA ILE A 123 -5.18 -7.70 12.85
C ILE A 123 -6.66 -8.11 12.81
N SER A 124 -7.28 -8.33 13.97
CA SER A 124 -8.70 -8.68 14.09
C SER A 124 -9.60 -7.48 13.79
N ASP A 125 -9.20 -6.29 14.21
CA ASP A 125 -9.91 -5.04 13.89
C ASP A 125 -9.77 -4.71 12.40
N TRP A 126 -8.58 -4.91 11.83
CA TRP A 126 -8.38 -4.80 10.38
C TRP A 126 -9.28 -5.76 9.59
N LEU A 127 -9.41 -7.02 10.08
CA LEU A 127 -10.30 -8.00 9.48
C LEU A 127 -11.77 -7.54 9.54
N GLU A 128 -12.20 -6.97 10.66
CA GLU A 128 -13.56 -6.43 10.81
C GLU A 128 -13.79 -5.26 9.86
N SER A 129 -12.87 -4.30 9.79
CA SER A 129 -12.94 -3.19 8.84
C SER A 129 -13.03 -3.67 7.38
N LEU A 130 -12.24 -4.66 6.99
CA LEU A 130 -12.32 -5.22 5.63
C LEU A 130 -13.65 -5.93 5.38
N ASN A 131 -14.19 -6.66 6.36
CA ASN A 131 -15.52 -7.28 6.24
C ASN A 131 -16.61 -6.22 6.05
N ASP A 132 -16.58 -5.16 6.84
CA ASP A 132 -17.55 -4.08 6.79
C ASP A 132 -17.48 -3.34 5.46
N ARG A 133 -16.27 -3.11 4.94
CA ARG A 133 -16.04 -2.49 3.63
C ARG A 133 -16.61 -3.36 2.51
N ILE A 134 -16.30 -4.65 2.49
CA ILE A 134 -16.84 -5.58 1.48
C ILE A 134 -18.37 -5.70 1.59
N ALA A 135 -18.93 -5.67 2.80
CA ALA A 135 -20.38 -5.68 3.02
C ALA A 135 -21.04 -4.40 2.46
N SER A 136 -20.50 -3.22 2.78
CA SER A 136 -21.00 -1.95 2.23
C SER A 136 -20.93 -1.95 0.70
N LEU A 137 -19.83 -2.41 0.11
CA LEU A 137 -19.69 -2.51 -1.35
C LEU A 137 -20.76 -3.40 -1.99
N LYS A 138 -21.10 -4.51 -1.33
CA LYS A 138 -22.14 -5.44 -1.79
C LYS A 138 -23.54 -4.82 -1.75
N GLU A 139 -23.81 -3.94 -0.79
CA GLU A 139 -25.11 -3.27 -0.65
C GLU A 139 -25.36 -2.24 -1.77
N HIS A 140 -24.31 -1.77 -2.45
CA HIS A 140 -24.49 -0.96 -3.66
C HIS A 140 -25.04 -1.82 -4.81
N ASN A 141 -26.13 -1.33 -5.42
CA ASN A 141 -26.86 -2.02 -6.49
C ASN A 141 -25.89 -2.52 -7.59
N SER A 142 -26.07 -3.77 -8.04
CA SER A 142 -25.24 -4.46 -9.02
C SER A 142 -24.98 -3.66 -10.31
N ASP A 143 -25.89 -2.78 -10.71
CA ASP A 143 -25.71 -1.91 -11.87
C ASP A 143 -24.68 -0.80 -11.61
N LYS A 144 -24.67 -0.22 -10.41
CA LYS A 144 -23.66 0.74 -9.98
C LYS A 144 -22.30 0.06 -9.79
N LEU A 145 -22.28 -1.16 -9.26
CA LEU A 145 -21.05 -1.96 -9.17
C LEU A 145 -20.45 -2.26 -10.56
N LYS A 146 -21.28 -2.55 -11.56
CA LYS A 146 -20.86 -2.73 -12.96
C LYS A 146 -20.39 -1.44 -13.64
N GLU A 147 -20.95 -0.29 -13.27
CA GLU A 147 -20.45 1.02 -13.71
C GLU A 147 -19.07 1.29 -13.12
N LEU A 148 -18.88 1.00 -11.83
CA LEU A 148 -17.61 1.13 -11.13
C LEU A 148 -16.54 0.17 -11.68
N ASP A 149 -16.93 -1.06 -12.04
CA ASP A 149 -16.04 -2.04 -12.70
C ASP A 149 -15.47 -1.48 -14.02
N LYS A 150 -16.28 -0.69 -14.76
CA LYS A 150 -15.87 -0.07 -16.03
C LYS A 150 -15.10 1.24 -15.86
N GLU A 151 -15.44 2.03 -14.85
CA GLU A 151 -14.85 3.35 -14.61
C GLU A 151 -13.42 3.24 -14.10
N TYR A 152 -13.14 2.25 -13.24
CA TYR A 152 -11.83 2.15 -12.58
C TYR A 152 -10.95 0.97 -13.03
N ASP A 153 -11.42 0.14 -13.97
CA ASP A 153 -10.74 -1.09 -14.43
C ASP A 153 -10.45 -2.10 -13.27
N TYR A 154 -11.14 -1.93 -12.13
CA TYR A 154 -11.10 -2.85 -10.99
C TYR A 154 -12.36 -3.69 -11.00
N ASN A 155 -12.22 -5.01 -11.09
CA ASN A 155 -13.35 -5.93 -11.01
C ASN A 155 -13.83 -6.10 -9.56
N TRP A 156 -14.47 -5.07 -8.98
CA TRP A 156 -15.01 -5.07 -7.62
C TRP A 156 -15.95 -6.23 -7.38
N SER A 157 -16.80 -6.57 -8.36
CA SER A 157 -17.67 -7.74 -8.31
C SER A 157 -16.89 -9.03 -7.98
N LEU A 158 -15.78 -9.26 -8.69
CA LEU A 158 -14.93 -10.44 -8.48
C LEU A 158 -14.17 -10.40 -7.16
N ILE A 159 -13.77 -9.21 -6.68
CA ILE A 159 -13.11 -9.05 -5.38
C ILE A 159 -14.07 -9.41 -4.24
N ILE A 160 -15.31 -8.93 -4.31
CA ILE A 160 -16.36 -9.25 -3.33
C ILE A 160 -16.64 -10.75 -3.31
N GLU A 161 -16.89 -11.35 -4.47
CA GLU A 161 -17.11 -12.80 -4.61
C GLU A 161 -15.95 -13.58 -3.98
N LYS A 162 -14.71 -13.25 -4.37
CA LYS A 162 -13.52 -13.92 -3.83
C LYS A 162 -13.37 -13.81 -2.31
N TRP A 163 -13.66 -12.65 -1.73
CA TRP A 163 -13.61 -12.48 -0.28
C TRP A 163 -14.68 -13.31 0.43
N LEU A 164 -15.88 -13.38 -0.15
CA LEU A 164 -16.99 -14.16 0.39
C LEU A 164 -16.74 -15.67 0.30
N ASP A 165 -16.10 -16.13 -0.78
CA ASP A 165 -15.86 -17.53 -1.14
C ASP A 165 -14.64 -18.16 -0.45
N MET A 166 -13.84 -17.39 0.28
CA MET A 166 -12.58 -17.83 0.92
C MET A 166 -12.74 -18.98 1.95
N ASP A 167 -13.95 -19.53 2.08
CA ASP A 167 -14.38 -20.53 3.06
C ASP A 167 -14.95 -21.83 2.47
N GLU A 168 -15.31 -21.89 1.18
CA GLU A 168 -16.14 -23.00 0.67
C GLU A 168 -15.43 -24.37 0.65
N ILE A 169 -14.12 -24.44 0.91
CA ILE A 169 -13.33 -25.67 0.73
C ILE A 169 -13.43 -26.64 1.94
N LYS A 170 -14.08 -26.29 3.06
CA LYS A 170 -14.23 -27.23 4.20
C LYS A 170 -15.67 -27.33 4.70
N GLU A 171 -16.42 -28.14 3.98
CA GLU A 171 -17.74 -28.66 4.33
C GLU A 171 -17.66 -29.48 5.64
N THR A 172 -17.82 -28.85 6.81
CA THR A 172 -18.30 -29.46 8.07
C THR A 172 -18.70 -28.34 9.06
N ALA A 173 -19.61 -28.65 9.97
CA ALA A 173 -20.44 -27.74 10.80
C ALA A 173 -19.72 -26.79 11.81
N LYS A 174 -18.62 -26.12 11.44
CA LYS A 174 -17.97 -25.02 12.17
C LYS A 174 -17.57 -23.85 11.24
N VAL A 175 -18.51 -23.45 10.38
CA VAL A 175 -18.28 -22.54 9.25
C VAL A 175 -17.72 -21.17 9.66
N GLN A 176 -18.24 -20.54 10.72
CA GLN A 176 -17.78 -19.21 11.14
C GLN A 176 -16.32 -19.20 11.64
N ASN A 177 -15.91 -20.19 12.43
CA ASN A 177 -14.53 -20.26 12.93
C ASN A 177 -13.53 -20.55 11.80
N ALA A 178 -13.90 -21.40 10.84
CA ALA A 178 -13.06 -21.69 9.68
C ALA A 178 -12.88 -20.44 8.79
N ARG A 179 -13.93 -19.64 8.64
CA ARG A 179 -13.92 -18.38 7.87
C ARG A 179 -12.93 -17.36 8.40
N THR A 180 -13.03 -17.09 9.70
CA THR A 180 -12.15 -16.15 10.37
C THR A 180 -10.69 -16.58 10.26
N ILE A 181 -10.41 -17.90 10.32
CA ILE A 181 -9.05 -18.44 10.18
C ILE A 181 -8.50 -18.23 8.77
N SER A 182 -9.24 -18.56 7.71
CA SER A 182 -8.79 -18.40 6.32
C SER A 182 -8.51 -16.93 5.98
N ARG A 183 -9.43 -16.03 6.35
CA ARG A 183 -9.28 -14.59 6.10
C ARG A 183 -8.15 -13.98 6.90
N LYS A 184 -8.00 -14.35 8.18
CA LYS A 184 -6.85 -13.93 9.00
C LYS A 184 -5.53 -14.46 8.43
N SER A 185 -5.51 -15.68 7.90
CA SER A 185 -4.34 -16.21 7.18
C SER A 185 -3.99 -15.39 5.94
N PHE A 186 -4.99 -14.96 5.17
CA PHE A 186 -4.78 -14.08 4.03
C PHE A 186 -4.22 -12.72 4.48
N LEU A 187 -4.80 -12.10 5.51
CA LEU A 187 -4.28 -10.83 6.05
C LEU A 187 -2.86 -10.97 6.59
N ASN A 188 -2.48 -12.12 7.16
CA ASN A 188 -1.09 -12.38 7.52
C ASN A 188 -0.16 -12.42 6.29
N SER A 189 -0.59 -12.98 5.16
CA SER A 189 0.17 -12.88 3.91
C SER A 189 0.36 -11.43 3.46
N VAL A 190 -0.70 -10.61 3.55
CA VAL A 190 -0.63 -9.18 3.23
C VAL A 190 0.28 -8.43 4.20
N LYS A 191 0.18 -8.71 5.50
CA LYS A 191 1.05 -8.17 6.55
C LYS A 191 2.51 -8.49 6.25
N ASN A 192 2.86 -9.75 5.98
CA ASN A 192 4.23 -10.16 5.68
C ASN A 192 4.79 -9.42 4.46
N PHE A 193 3.98 -9.23 3.41
CA PHE A 193 4.37 -8.41 2.27
C PHE A 193 4.70 -6.97 2.69
N LEU A 194 3.83 -6.33 3.49
CA LEU A 194 4.06 -4.97 3.96
C LEU A 194 5.25 -4.85 4.92
N GLU A 195 5.51 -5.84 5.77
CA GLU A 195 6.69 -5.89 6.64
C GLU A 195 7.98 -5.99 5.81
N ASP A 196 8.02 -6.87 4.79
CA ASP A 196 9.16 -7.01 3.88
C ASP A 196 9.37 -5.75 3.02
N GLN A 197 8.31 -4.97 2.77
CA GLN A 197 8.41 -3.65 2.14
C GLN A 197 8.73 -2.52 3.13
N GLU A 198 8.91 -2.81 4.43
CA GLU A 198 9.15 -1.87 5.52
C GLU A 198 8.03 -0.82 5.66
N LEU A 199 6.78 -1.23 5.41
CA LEU A 199 5.60 -0.37 5.53
C LEU A 199 4.83 -0.60 6.83
N LEU A 200 5.01 -1.78 7.44
CA LEU A 200 4.43 -2.13 8.74
C LEU A 200 5.48 -2.65 9.71
N LEU A 201 5.18 -2.51 10.99
CA LEU A 201 5.87 -3.16 12.11
C LEU A 201 4.86 -3.95 12.93
N ASP A 202 5.13 -5.24 13.17
CA ASP A 202 4.47 -6.01 14.23
C ASP A 202 5.09 -5.66 15.58
N ILE A 203 4.31 -5.02 16.45
CA ILE A 203 4.74 -4.60 17.78
C ILE A 203 4.38 -5.63 18.87
N GLY A 204 3.91 -6.82 18.47
CA GLY A 204 3.43 -7.88 19.34
C GLY A 204 1.91 -7.84 19.55
N ASN A 205 1.36 -8.87 20.19
CA ASN A 205 -0.08 -9.00 20.48
C ASN A 205 -1.00 -8.86 19.26
N GLU A 206 -0.49 -9.19 18.07
CA GLU A 206 -1.19 -9.00 16.79
C GLU A 206 -1.49 -7.54 16.44
N GLU A 207 -0.76 -6.59 17.04
CA GLU A 207 -0.86 -5.15 16.78
C GLU A 207 0.17 -4.72 15.73
N LEU A 208 -0.28 -3.87 14.81
CA LEU A 208 0.48 -3.39 13.67
C LEU A 208 0.60 -1.87 13.73
N GLU A 209 1.80 -1.34 13.49
CA GLU A 209 2.09 0.10 13.40
C GLU A 209 2.62 0.46 12.00
N LEU A 210 2.30 1.67 11.52
CA LEU A 210 2.88 2.21 10.29
C LEU A 210 4.31 2.68 10.51
N THR A 211 5.21 2.35 9.58
CA THR A 211 6.57 2.93 9.59
C THR A 211 6.55 4.40 9.13
N GLU A 212 7.60 5.15 9.45
CA GLU A 212 7.81 6.50 8.91
C GLU A 212 7.87 6.52 7.37
N LYS A 213 8.37 5.44 6.76
CA LYS A 213 8.37 5.22 5.31
C LYS A 213 6.93 5.17 4.79
N ALA A 214 6.06 4.37 5.42
CA ALA A 214 4.65 4.28 5.04
C ALA A 214 3.93 5.62 5.22
N LYS A 215 4.09 6.28 6.37
CA LYS A 215 3.48 7.59 6.64
C LYS A 215 3.87 8.62 5.57
N THR A 216 5.14 8.67 5.20
CA THR A 216 5.66 9.59 4.17
C THR A 216 5.12 9.25 2.78
N ILE A 217 5.07 7.97 2.40
CA ILE A 217 4.48 7.55 1.13
C ILE A 217 3.00 7.94 1.07
N ILE A 218 2.27 7.71 2.16
CA ILE A 218 0.84 8.00 2.24
C ILE A 218 0.59 9.51 2.08
N GLN A 219 1.29 10.34 2.85
CA GLN A 219 1.20 11.80 2.77
C GLN A 219 1.52 12.34 1.37
N ARG A 220 2.49 11.75 0.66
CA ARG A 220 2.96 12.26 -0.63
C ARG A 220 2.17 11.73 -1.83
N TYR A 221 1.72 10.49 -1.80
CA TYR A 221 1.18 9.80 -2.97
C TYR A 221 -0.23 9.30 -2.77
N TYR A 222 -0.57 8.83 -1.57
CA TYR A 222 -1.87 8.20 -1.35
C TYR A 222 -3.01 9.23 -1.20
N MET A 223 -2.71 10.38 -0.59
CA MET A 223 -3.67 11.48 -0.44
C MET A 223 -3.84 12.32 -1.71
N GLU A 224 -2.99 12.13 -2.72
CA GLU A 224 -3.14 12.78 -4.00
C GLU A 224 -4.17 12.05 -4.88
N TYR A 225 -5.24 12.76 -5.27
CA TYR A 225 -6.37 12.25 -6.04
C TYR A 225 -5.97 11.53 -7.33
N ASP A 226 -4.95 12.05 -8.03
CA ASP A 226 -4.45 11.49 -9.29
C ASP A 226 -3.83 10.08 -9.13
N TYR A 227 -3.30 9.77 -7.94
CA TYR A 227 -2.65 8.49 -7.64
C TYR A 227 -3.60 7.47 -7.05
N ASN A 228 -4.54 7.89 -6.20
CA ASN A 228 -5.55 6.99 -5.64
C ASN A 228 -6.68 6.65 -6.62
N ARG A 229 -6.77 7.37 -7.77
CA ARG A 229 -7.79 7.18 -8.82
C ARG A 229 -9.20 7.12 -8.26
N GLY A 230 -9.51 7.87 -7.21
CA GLY A 230 -10.82 7.85 -6.57
C GLY A 230 -11.17 6.54 -5.84
N ILE A 231 -10.25 5.58 -5.68
CA ILE A 231 -10.47 4.34 -4.92
C ILE A 231 -10.74 4.66 -3.46
N LEU A 232 -9.96 5.58 -2.90
CA LEU A 232 -10.18 6.08 -1.55
C LEU A 232 -11.52 6.82 -1.44
N ASP A 233 -11.92 7.56 -2.48
CA ASP A 233 -13.08 8.45 -2.41
C ASP A 233 -14.30 7.58 -2.48
N PHE A 234 -14.24 6.58 -3.35
CA PHE A 234 -15.16 5.48 -3.38
C PHE A 234 -15.23 4.82 -2.00
N MET A 235 -14.12 4.36 -1.42
CA MET A 235 -14.13 3.67 -0.13
C MET A 235 -14.65 4.50 1.06
N TYR A 236 -14.32 5.79 1.14
CA TYR A 236 -14.73 6.70 2.21
C TYR A 236 -16.14 7.28 2.01
N ASN A 237 -16.59 7.49 0.77
CA ASN A 237 -17.96 7.96 0.52
C ASN A 237 -19.02 6.88 0.81
N LEU A 238 -18.64 5.60 0.91
CA LEU A 238 -19.51 4.53 1.43
C LEU A 238 -19.93 4.78 2.88
N ASP A 239 -19.02 5.33 3.70
CA ASP A 239 -19.28 5.57 5.12
C ASP A 239 -20.24 6.73 5.36
N LYS A 240 -20.20 7.75 4.49
CA LYS A 240 -21.13 8.89 4.56
C LYS A 240 -22.57 8.47 4.29
N VAL A 241 -22.79 7.50 3.40
CA VAL A 241 -24.13 6.97 3.11
C VAL A 241 -24.69 6.21 4.31
N LYS A 242 -23.85 5.54 5.13
CA LYS A 242 -24.28 4.93 6.40
C LYS A 242 -24.74 5.97 7.42
N LEU A 243 -24.02 7.07 7.59
CA LEU A 243 -24.39 8.13 8.54
C LEU A 243 -25.72 8.82 8.19
N ASP A 244 -26.00 9.02 6.90
CA ASP A 244 -27.28 9.60 6.46
C ASP A 244 -28.45 8.60 6.52
N SER A 245 -28.18 7.30 6.43
CA SER A 245 -29.22 6.24 6.49
C SER A 245 -29.47 5.68 7.90
N SER A 246 -28.60 5.97 8.86
CA SER A 246 -28.81 5.65 10.29
C SER A 246 -29.33 6.85 11.10
N GLY A 247 -29.57 7.99 10.46
CA GLY A 247 -30.31 9.13 10.99
C GLY A 247 -31.81 9.06 10.71
N VAL A 248 -32.51 8.08 11.29
CA VAL A 248 -33.97 8.12 11.56
C VAL A 248 -34.24 7.56 12.95
#